data_AF-A0A5A7TRM5-F1
#
_entry.id   AF-A0A5A7TRM5-F1
#
_cell.length_a   1.000
_cell.length_b   1.000
_cell.length_c   1.000
_cell.angle_alpha   90.00
_cell.angle_beta   90.00
_cell.angle_gamma   90.00
#
_symmetry.space_group_name_H-M   'P 1'
#
loop_
_entity.id
_entity.type
_entity.pdbx_description
1 polymer ?
#
loop_
_entity_poly.entity_id
_entity_poly.type
_entity_poly.pdbx_seq_one_letter_code
_entity_poly.pdbx_strand_id
1 'polypeptide(L)'
;MKVVTGVYRHLWWSRLDDNNGQRLQYFKVVAIECLDGGNYRWPNLVGKPWQYAKKIIEGELPRVGVVVLRKGAVRIFDFCCNRVFVYIDDSGIVAKVPVIG
;
A
#
# COMPACT_ATOMS: atom_id res chain seq x y z
N MET A 1 11.45 -10.44 13.19
CA MET A 1 12.01 -11.80 13.22
C MET A 1 11.45 -12.59 14.40
N LYS A 2 10.54 -13.53 14.14
CA LYS A 2 10.36 -14.72 14.96
C LYS A 2 10.26 -15.89 13.99
N VAL A 3 11.27 -16.74 14.04
CA VAL A 3 11.30 -18.04 13.37
C VAL A 3 10.42 -18.97 14.19
N VAL A 4 9.42 -19.59 13.57
CA VAL A 4 8.75 -20.77 14.14
C VAL A 4 8.86 -21.90 13.14
N THR A 5 9.50 -22.96 13.61
CA THR A 5 9.88 -24.19 12.92
C THR A 5 8.69 -25.11 12.69
N GLY A 6 8.65 -25.74 11.52
CA GLY A 6 8.15 -27.11 11.32
C GLY A 6 6.63 -27.29 11.30
N VAL A 7 6.12 -27.78 10.16
CA VAL A 7 5.41 -29.06 9.97
C VAL A 7 4.73 -28.99 8.59
N TYR A 8 5.23 -29.79 7.66
CA TYR A 8 4.60 -30.05 6.36
C TYR A 8 3.32 -30.88 6.58
N ARG A 9 2.14 -30.26 6.45
CA ARG A 9 0.89 -30.93 6.05
C ARG A 9 -0.24 -29.92 5.77
N HIS A 10 -0.82 -29.97 4.57
CA HIS A 10 -2.18 -29.51 4.23
C HIS A 10 -2.55 -28.01 4.37
N LEU A 11 -1.62 -27.06 4.22
CA LEU A 11 -1.91 -25.61 4.32
C LEU A 11 -1.57 -24.86 3.02
N TRP A 12 -2.38 -25.04 1.96
CA TRP A 12 -2.27 -24.27 0.71
C TRP A 12 -3.26 -23.08 0.61
N TRP A 13 -3.88 -22.68 1.72
CA TRP A 13 -4.80 -21.54 1.78
C TRP A 13 -4.47 -20.54 2.89
N SER A 14 -3.91 -21.00 4.01
CA SER A 14 -3.77 -20.21 5.25
C SER A 14 -2.69 -19.12 5.23
N ARG A 15 -1.94 -18.96 4.12
CA ARG A 15 -0.91 -17.93 3.99
C ARG A 15 -1.43 -16.62 3.38
N LEU A 16 -2.68 -16.59 2.91
CA LEU A 16 -3.26 -15.46 2.20
C LEU A 16 -4.44 -14.83 2.94
N ASP A 17 -4.63 -15.11 4.23
CA ASP A 17 -5.67 -14.49 5.03
C ASP A 17 -5.04 -13.45 5.96
N ASP A 18 -5.70 -12.30 6.13
CA ASP A 18 -5.29 -11.34 7.15
C ASP A 18 -5.54 -11.87 8.57
N ASN A 19 -5.11 -11.12 9.59
CA ASN A 19 -5.30 -11.51 11.00
C ASN A 19 -6.77 -11.68 11.41
N ASN A 20 -7.72 -11.28 10.56
CA ASN A 20 -9.15 -11.41 10.76
C ASN A 20 -9.77 -12.56 9.93
N GLY A 21 -8.94 -13.35 9.24
CA GLY A 21 -9.39 -14.48 8.41
C GLY A 21 -9.98 -14.06 7.06
N GLN A 22 -9.76 -12.82 6.60
CA GLN A 22 -10.19 -12.41 5.26
C GLN A 22 -9.14 -12.73 4.21
N ARG A 23 -9.59 -13.44 3.17
CA ARG A 23 -8.81 -13.74 1.97
C ARG A 23 -8.32 -12.48 1.29
N LEU A 24 -7.00 -12.33 1.24
CA LEU A 24 -6.30 -11.26 0.56
C LEU A 24 -6.41 -11.46 -0.95
N GLN A 25 -6.76 -10.38 -1.65
CA GLN A 25 -6.67 -10.35 -3.11
C GLN A 25 -5.19 -10.41 -3.53
N TYR A 26 -4.93 -10.97 -4.71
CA TYR A 26 -3.57 -11.10 -5.27
C TYR A 26 -2.74 -9.80 -5.16
N PHE A 27 -3.35 -8.65 -5.47
CA PHE A 27 -2.70 -7.34 -5.34
C PHE A 27 -2.26 -6.98 -3.90
N LYS A 28 -3.06 -7.36 -2.89
CA LYS A 28 -2.69 -7.13 -1.48
C LYS A 28 -1.49 -7.99 -1.07
N VAL A 29 -1.45 -9.24 -1.53
CA VAL A 29 -0.38 -10.19 -1.20
C VAL A 29 0.96 -9.70 -1.75
N VAL A 30 1.00 -9.37 -3.05
CA VAL A 30 2.21 -8.86 -3.71
C VAL A 30 2.70 -7.56 -3.08
N ALA A 31 1.78 -6.68 -2.67
CA ALA A 31 2.13 -5.43 -2.00
C ALA A 31 2.70 -5.62 -0.59
N ILE A 32 2.15 -6.53 0.21
CA ILE A 32 2.63 -6.78 1.58
C ILE A 32 4.03 -7.41 1.56
N GLU A 33 4.28 -8.35 0.65
CA GLU A 33 5.61 -8.97 0.47
C GLU A 33 6.67 -7.93 0.12
N CYS A 34 6.33 -7.01 -0.79
CA CYS A 34 7.22 -5.95 -1.23
C CYS A 34 7.61 -4.95 -0.14
N LEU A 35 6.77 -4.80 0.87
CA LEU A 35 6.91 -3.81 1.93
C LEU A 35 7.45 -4.38 3.22
N ASP A 36 7.86 -5.66 3.24
CA ASP A 36 8.29 -6.37 4.46
C ASP A 36 7.26 -6.23 5.60
N GLY A 37 5.98 -6.30 5.24
CA GLY A 37 4.86 -6.10 6.18
C GLY A 37 4.44 -4.65 6.42
N GLY A 38 5.00 -3.68 5.68
CA GLY A 38 4.63 -2.27 5.75
C GLY A 38 3.24 -1.92 5.18
N ASN A 39 2.80 -0.68 5.40
CA ASN A 39 1.51 -0.19 4.94
C ASN A 39 1.47 -0.07 3.41
N TYR A 40 0.53 -0.73 2.75
CA TYR A 40 0.35 -0.63 1.30
C TYR A 40 -0.72 0.40 0.89
N ARG A 41 -1.48 0.93 1.87
CA ARG A 41 -2.60 1.88 1.69
C ARG A 41 -2.71 2.82 2.88
N TRP A 42 -3.15 4.05 2.63
CA TRP A 42 -3.28 5.08 3.67
C TRP A 42 -4.67 5.74 3.72
N PRO A 43 -5.70 5.06 4.26
CA PRO A 43 -7.06 5.61 4.29
C PRO A 43 -7.16 6.93 5.08
N ASN A 44 -6.36 7.10 6.13
CA ASN A 44 -6.40 8.27 7.02
C ASN A 44 -5.84 9.55 6.40
N LEU A 45 -5.22 9.46 5.21
CA LEU A 45 -4.64 10.62 4.52
C LEU A 45 -5.62 11.28 3.54
N VAL A 46 -6.78 10.68 3.28
CA VAL A 46 -7.84 11.30 2.48
C VAL A 46 -8.32 12.58 3.18
N GLY A 47 -8.47 13.66 2.41
CA GLY A 47 -8.86 14.98 2.96
C GLY A 47 -7.71 15.78 3.58
N LYS A 48 -6.46 15.29 3.54
CA LYS A 48 -5.28 16.04 3.99
C LYS A 48 -4.53 16.68 2.82
N PRO A 49 -3.69 17.71 3.06
CA PRO A 49 -2.78 18.25 2.05
C PRO A 49 -1.81 17.19 1.54
N TRP A 50 -1.53 17.16 0.24
CA TRP A 50 -0.68 16.12 -0.35
C TRP A 50 0.77 16.15 0.16
N GLN A 51 1.29 17.32 0.53
CA GLN A 51 2.62 17.46 1.12
C GLN A 51 2.69 16.83 2.52
N TYR A 52 1.60 16.92 3.29
CA TYR A 52 1.49 16.23 4.57
C TYR A 52 1.44 14.72 4.34
N ALA A 53 0.60 14.25 3.41
CA ALA A 53 0.52 12.84 3.05
C ALA A 53 1.88 12.29 2.59
N LYS A 54 2.62 13.05 1.77
CA LYS A 54 3.96 12.69 1.31
C LYS A 54 4.93 12.46 2.47
N LYS A 55 4.98 13.39 3.43
CA LYS A 55 5.85 13.26 4.61
C LYS A 55 5.53 12.02 5.44
N ILE A 56 4.25 11.69 5.62
CA ILE A 56 3.84 10.50 6.36
C ILE A 56 4.26 9.23 5.61
N ILE A 57 3.97 9.14 4.31
CA ILE A 57 4.28 7.96 3.49
C ILE A 57 5.79 7.70 3.42
N GLU A 58 6.58 8.72 3.10
CA GLU A 58 8.05 8.59 3.00
C GLU A 58 8.70 8.37 4.38
N GLY A 59 8.06 8.85 5.46
CA GLY A 59 8.48 8.59 6.83
C GLY A 59 8.20 7.16 7.29
N GLU A 60 7.04 6.60 6.93
CA GLU A 60 6.68 5.20 7.22
C GLU A 60 7.48 4.23 6.36
N LEU A 61 7.74 4.58 5.10
CA LEU A 61 8.44 3.75 4.13
C LEU A 61 9.50 4.56 3.38
N PRO A 62 10.74 4.65 3.89
CA PRO A 62 11.80 5.43 3.26
C PRO A 62 12.22 4.96 1.85
N ARG A 63 11.76 3.77 1.42
CA ARG A 63 12.07 3.18 0.11
C ARG A 63 11.04 3.50 -0.96
N VAL A 64 9.95 4.20 -0.63
CA VAL A 64 8.91 4.58 -1.59
C VAL A 64 9.00 6.05 -1.94
N GLY A 65 8.70 6.37 -3.20
CA GLY A 65 8.48 7.72 -3.69
C GLY A 65 7.00 7.99 -3.92
N VAL A 66 6.58 9.24 -3.67
CA VAL A 66 5.20 9.66 -3.91
C VAL A 66 5.05 10.29 -5.29
N VAL A 67 4.14 9.73 -6.09
CA VAL A 67 3.71 10.29 -7.37
C VAL A 67 2.35 10.96 -7.19
N VAL A 68 2.32 12.27 -7.39
CA VAL A 68 1.10 13.07 -7.26
C VAL A 68 0.40 13.17 -8.60
N LEU A 69 -0.88 12.79 -8.63
CA LEU A 69 -1.71 12.81 -9.83
C LEU A 69 -2.98 13.63 -9.58
N ARG A 70 -3.47 14.35 -10.58
CA ARG A 70 -4.79 14.99 -10.49
C ARG A 70 -5.91 13.94 -10.49
N LYS A 71 -7.01 14.21 -9.81
CA LYS A 71 -8.21 13.38 -9.82
C LYS A 71 -8.68 13.18 -11.27
N GLY A 72 -8.84 11.92 -11.68
CA GLY A 72 -9.22 11.57 -13.05
C GLY A 72 -8.04 11.25 -13.98
N ALA A 73 -6.79 11.56 -13.58
CA ALA A 73 -5.62 11.14 -14.33
C ALA A 73 -5.50 9.60 -14.33
N VAL A 74 -5.17 9.05 -15.49
CA VAL A 74 -4.85 7.64 -15.63
C VAL A 74 -3.45 7.43 -15.06
N ARG A 75 -3.34 6.53 -14.07
CA ARG A 75 -2.03 6.05 -13.64
C ARG A 75 -1.53 4.97 -14.58
N ILE A 76 -0.22 4.82 -14.66
CA ILE A 76 0.37 3.62 -15.26
C ILE A 76 -0.05 2.41 -14.39
N PHE A 77 -0.46 1.33 -15.06
CA PHE A 77 -1.02 0.13 -14.43
C PHE A 77 0.04 -0.93 -14.08
N ASP A 78 1.33 -0.60 -14.25
CA ASP A 78 2.41 -1.38 -13.68
C ASP A 78 2.31 -1.36 -12.15
N PHE A 79 2.93 -2.37 -11.53
CA PHE A 79 3.00 -2.49 -10.09
C PHE A 79 4.45 -2.29 -9.64
N CYS A 80 4.70 -1.18 -8.95
CA CYS A 80 6.00 -0.79 -8.42
C CYS A 80 5.96 -0.62 -6.90
N CYS A 81 6.79 -1.39 -6.21
CA CYS A 81 6.85 -1.42 -4.74
C CYS A 81 7.50 -0.17 -4.12
N ASN A 82 8.19 0.62 -4.93
CA ASN A 82 8.84 1.85 -4.53
C ASN A 82 8.02 3.09 -4.91
N ARG A 83 6.73 2.94 -5.22
CA ARG A 83 5.89 4.05 -5.70
C ARG A 83 4.51 4.04 -5.06
N VAL A 84 4.08 5.20 -4.59
CA VAL A 84 2.73 5.41 -4.06
C VAL A 84 2.05 6.50 -4.85
N PHE A 85 0.86 6.19 -5.37
CA PHE A 85 0.04 7.16 -6.07
C PHE A 85 -0.82 7.95 -5.10
N VAL A 86 -0.69 9.27 -5.12
CA VAL A 86 -1.52 10.21 -4.37
C VAL A 86 -2.34 11.01 -5.36
N TYR A 87 -3.65 10.77 -5.37
CA TYR A 87 -4.58 11.54 -6.18
C TYR A 87 -5.02 12.79 -5.42
N ILE A 88 -4.87 13.95 -6.04
CA ILE A 88 -5.28 15.25 -5.50
C ILE A 88 -6.43 15.86 -6.28
N ASP A 89 -7.28 16.63 -5.60
CA ASP A 89 -8.20 17.56 -6.25
C ASP A 89 -7.50 18.86 -6.66
N ASP A 90 -8.26 19.80 -7.23
CA ASP A 90 -7.74 21.09 -7.69
C ASP A 90 -7.26 21.99 -6.54
N SER A 91 -7.66 21.70 -5.29
CA SER A 91 -7.20 22.39 -4.08
C SER A 91 -5.92 21.78 -3.50
N GLY A 92 -5.36 20.74 -4.12
CA GLY A 92 -4.18 20.03 -3.60
C GLY A 92 -4.48 19.12 -2.40
N ILE A 93 -5.74 18.74 -2.22
CA ILE A 93 -6.17 17.83 -1.15
C ILE A 93 -6.25 16.42 -1.68
N VAL A 94 -5.80 15.45 -0.88
CA VAL A 94 -5.85 14.03 -1.23
C VAL A 94 -7.31 13.59 -1.42
N ALA A 95 -7.66 13.28 -2.66
CA ALA A 95 -9.02 12.98 -3.10
C ALA A 95 -9.34 11.48 -3.14
N LYS A 96 -8.32 10.60 -3.12
CA LYS A 96 -8.48 9.13 -3.04
C LYS A 96 -7.47 8.55 -2.06
N VAL A 97 -7.79 7.38 -1.51
CA VAL A 97 -6.88 6.62 -0.66
C VAL A 97 -5.56 6.40 -1.41
N PRO A 98 -4.41 6.86 -0.89
CA PRO A 98 -3.11 6.55 -1.47
C PRO A 98 -2.86 5.04 -1.43
N VAL A 99 -2.35 4.50 -2.52
CA VAL A 99 -2.06 3.07 -2.68
C VAL A 99 -0.71 2.91 -3.37
N ILE A 100 0.05 1.91 -2.94
CA ILE A 100 1.25 1.48 -3.62
C ILE A 100 0.94 0.96 -5.03
N GLY A 101 1.85 1.17 -5.97
CA GLY A 101 1.72 0.69 -7.34
C GLY A 101 2.61 1.44 -8.30
#